data_AF-A0A1C1CKW9-F1
#
_entry.id   AF-A0A1C1CKW9-F1
#
_cell.length_a   1.000
_cell.length_b   1.000
_cell.length_c   1.000
_cell.angle_alpha   90.00
_cell.angle_beta   90.00
_cell.angle_gamma   90.00
#
_symmetry.space_group_name_H-M   'P 1'
#
loop_
_entity.id
_entity.type
_entity.pdbx_description
1 polymer ?
#
loop_
_entity_poly.entity_id
_entity_poly.type
_entity_poly.pdbx_seq_one_letter_code
_entity_poly.pdbx_strand_id
1 'polypeptide(L)'
;MFRSELENASGVVVSVGGQLPQNIALRLQEEGKAHVLGTDPVDIDKAEDRHKFSQILDSIGVDQPAWKELTSVADAEAFADSVGYPVLVRPSYVLSGAAMSVIYTQDELKDKLESASAVSPDHPVVITKFIEGAQEIDVDAVASKGELILHAVSEHVESAGVHSGDATLVLPPANLDDKVMARVKQIAEKVAKAWSITGPFNMQIIKADRPGEEPALKVIECNLRASRSFPFVSKVLGTNFIDTATKALVGQNVPEPRDLMAQKRDYLATKVPQFSWTRLAGADPFLGVEMSSTGEIACFGKDLIEAYWASLQSTMNFRMPEPGEGILLGGSTELPELPKIVEYLQPLGYKFYAASNEVKDHLAKSGASIEVIEIPTTDKNKLRQVFQKYDIRGVFNIAKTRGKTLVDEDYVMRRNAVDFGVPLFMEPKTALLFAQCMNAKLPRAEGIPPEVRTWSEFAGDRMM
;
A
#
# COMPACT_ATOMS: atom_id res chain seq x y z
N MET A 1 36.97 -13.25 4.26
CA MET A 1 36.74 -13.86 2.93
C MET A 1 35.25 -14.05 2.77
N PHE A 2 34.64 -13.34 1.84
CA PHE A 2 33.21 -13.50 1.55
C PHE A 2 32.98 -14.80 0.77
N ARG A 3 31.78 -15.41 0.86
CA ARG A 3 31.46 -16.63 0.09
C ARG A 3 31.63 -16.44 -1.42
N SER A 4 31.34 -15.25 -1.95
CA SER A 4 31.55 -14.92 -3.36
C SER A 4 32.99 -15.10 -3.82
N GLU A 5 33.97 -14.80 -2.97
CA GLU A 5 35.39 -15.01 -3.26
C GLU A 5 35.74 -16.50 -3.26
N LEU A 6 35.16 -17.27 -2.33
CA LEU A 6 35.33 -18.73 -2.28
C LEU A 6 34.71 -19.44 -3.49
N GLU A 7 33.57 -18.91 -3.97
CA GLU A 7 32.83 -19.45 -5.11
C GLU A 7 33.35 -18.93 -6.46
N ASN A 8 34.34 -18.02 -6.47
CA ASN A 8 34.80 -17.32 -7.69
C ASN A 8 33.64 -16.70 -8.48
N ALA A 9 32.65 -16.13 -7.78
CA ALA A 9 31.53 -15.47 -8.42
C ALA A 9 32.01 -14.21 -9.16
N SER A 10 31.53 -14.01 -10.39
CA SER A 10 31.89 -12.83 -11.19
C SER A 10 31.29 -11.53 -10.65
N GLY A 11 30.20 -11.61 -9.87
CA GLY A 11 29.56 -10.48 -9.23
C GLY A 11 28.44 -10.90 -8.27
N VAL A 12 27.86 -9.92 -7.59
CA VAL A 12 26.80 -10.11 -6.58
C VAL A 12 25.58 -9.28 -6.96
N VAL A 13 24.40 -9.90 -6.92
CA VAL A 13 23.12 -9.22 -7.15
C VAL A 13 22.49 -8.87 -5.80
N VAL A 14 22.25 -7.57 -5.55
CA VAL A 14 21.60 -7.08 -4.32
C VAL A 14 20.17 -6.60 -4.55
N SER A 15 19.77 -6.41 -5.80
CA SER A 15 18.51 -5.78 -6.21
C SER A 15 17.28 -6.70 -6.23
N VAL A 16 17.40 -7.96 -5.80
CA VAL A 16 16.31 -8.95 -5.79
C VAL A 16 15.88 -9.38 -4.39
N GLY A 17 16.55 -8.84 -3.36
CA GLY A 17 16.15 -9.02 -1.97
C GLY A 17 15.27 -7.89 -1.45
N GLY A 18 15.10 -7.83 -0.13
CA GLY A 18 14.43 -6.71 0.54
C GLY A 18 15.37 -5.52 0.77
N GLN A 19 15.08 -4.76 1.84
CA GLN A 19 15.87 -3.59 2.21
C GLN A 19 17.28 -3.92 2.74
N LEU A 20 17.45 -5.09 3.37
CA LEU A 20 18.72 -5.47 4.01
C LEU A 20 19.90 -5.52 3.01
N PRO A 21 19.81 -6.17 1.84
CA PRO A 21 20.86 -6.08 0.82
C PRO A 21 21.17 -4.66 0.34
N GLN A 22 20.16 -3.79 0.21
CA GLN A 22 20.36 -2.39 -0.21
C GLN A 22 21.15 -1.62 0.82
N ASN A 23 20.79 -1.75 2.10
CA ASN A 23 21.45 -1.07 3.21
C ASN A 23 22.93 -1.43 3.37
N ILE A 24 23.36 -2.59 2.85
CA ILE A 24 24.77 -3.02 2.90
C ILE A 24 25.49 -2.90 1.56
N ALA A 25 24.81 -2.50 0.48
CA ALA A 25 25.36 -2.55 -0.87
C ALA A 25 26.65 -1.72 -1.01
N LEU A 26 26.64 -0.49 -0.49
CA LEU A 26 27.80 0.41 -0.56
C LEU A 26 28.99 -0.15 0.21
N ARG A 27 28.75 -0.60 1.45
CA ARG A 27 29.76 -1.23 2.30
C ARG A 27 30.32 -2.51 1.67
N LEU A 28 29.47 -3.31 1.04
CA LEU A 28 29.84 -4.54 0.36
C LEU A 28 30.80 -4.26 -0.82
N GLN A 29 30.57 -3.18 -1.55
CA GLN A 29 31.46 -2.69 -2.62
C GLN A 29 32.76 -2.09 -2.06
N GLU A 30 32.67 -1.18 -1.10
CA GLU A 30 33.81 -0.39 -0.64
C GLU A 30 34.75 -1.14 0.30
N GLU A 31 34.22 -1.81 1.33
CA GLU A 31 34.99 -2.59 2.30
C GLU A 31 35.19 -4.02 1.81
N GLY A 32 34.11 -4.64 1.31
CA GLY A 32 34.14 -6.03 0.87
C GLY A 32 34.76 -6.24 -0.50
N LYS A 33 35.01 -5.17 -1.27
CA LYS A 33 35.52 -5.22 -2.65
C LYS A 33 34.69 -6.10 -3.59
N ALA A 34 33.43 -6.32 -3.26
CA ALA A 34 32.54 -7.12 -4.09
C ALA A 34 32.16 -6.33 -5.35
N HIS A 35 32.11 -7.02 -6.49
CA HIS A 35 31.54 -6.45 -7.70
C HIS A 35 30.02 -6.59 -7.68
N VAL A 36 29.31 -5.49 -7.39
CA VAL A 36 27.84 -5.47 -7.42
C VAL A 36 27.37 -5.31 -8.87
N LEU A 37 26.46 -6.18 -9.30
CA LEU A 37 25.85 -6.12 -10.63
C LEU A 37 24.60 -5.22 -10.60
N GLY A 38 24.41 -4.44 -11.67
CA GLY A 38 23.27 -3.55 -11.84
C GLY A 38 23.59 -2.09 -11.50
N THR A 39 22.61 -1.42 -10.89
CA THR A 39 22.74 -0.05 -10.40
C THR A 39 23.89 0.06 -9.41
N ASP A 40 24.73 1.09 -9.55
CA ASP A 40 25.85 1.33 -8.66
C ASP A 40 25.36 1.53 -7.21
N PRO A 41 25.96 0.89 -6.21
CA PRO A 41 25.67 1.12 -4.80
C PRO A 41 25.68 2.59 -4.36
N VAL A 42 26.46 3.45 -5.03
CA VAL A 42 26.43 4.91 -4.80
C VAL A 42 25.07 5.51 -5.19
N ASP A 43 24.45 5.04 -6.27
CA ASP A 43 23.12 5.48 -6.69
C ASP A 43 22.02 4.85 -5.81
N ILE A 44 22.23 3.62 -5.33
CA ILE A 44 21.36 3.02 -4.30
C ILE A 44 21.35 3.88 -3.03
N ASP A 45 22.52 4.30 -2.53
CA ASP A 45 22.62 5.18 -1.37
C ASP A 45 21.90 6.52 -1.58
N LYS A 46 22.05 7.15 -2.75
CA LYS A 46 21.35 8.40 -3.08
C LYS A 46 19.83 8.27 -3.09
N ALA A 47 19.29 7.09 -3.43
CA ALA A 47 17.84 6.86 -3.42
C ALA A 47 17.30 6.62 -2.00
N GLU A 48 18.11 6.03 -1.11
CA GLU A 48 17.75 5.73 0.28
C GLU A 48 17.89 6.95 1.21
N ASP A 49 18.86 7.81 0.92
CA ASP A 49 19.06 9.09 1.58
C ASP A 49 17.96 10.08 1.15
N ARG A 50 17.09 10.47 2.08
CA ARG A 50 15.91 11.30 1.78
C ARG A 50 16.27 12.70 1.30
N HIS A 51 17.39 13.27 1.76
CA HIS A 51 17.84 14.58 1.30
C HIS A 51 18.36 14.49 -0.14
N LYS A 52 19.28 13.55 -0.41
CA LYS A 52 19.81 13.35 -1.77
C LYS A 52 18.71 12.98 -2.75
N PHE A 53 17.78 12.11 -2.35
CA PHE A 53 16.64 11.71 -3.15
C PHE A 53 15.82 12.93 -3.60
N SER A 54 15.41 13.76 -2.64
CA SER A 54 14.60 14.92 -2.94
C SER A 54 15.36 15.97 -3.76
N GLN A 55 16.65 16.20 -3.49
CA GLN A 55 17.47 17.10 -4.32
C GLN A 55 17.56 16.63 -5.78
N ILE A 56 17.72 15.32 -6.01
CA ILE A 56 17.81 14.77 -7.37
C ILE A 56 16.49 14.97 -8.09
N LEU A 57 15.34 14.69 -7.46
CA LEU A 57 14.02 14.93 -8.05
C LEU A 57 13.83 16.40 -8.47
N ASP A 58 14.20 17.34 -7.60
CA ASP A 58 14.14 18.77 -7.90
C ASP A 58 15.02 19.12 -9.11
N SER A 59 16.25 18.57 -9.17
CA SER A 59 17.21 18.82 -10.26
C SER A 59 16.74 18.33 -11.64
N ILE A 60 15.86 17.32 -11.69
CA ILE A 60 15.32 16.75 -12.93
C ILE A 60 13.90 17.25 -13.25
N GLY A 61 13.39 18.19 -12.44
CA GLY A 61 12.04 18.75 -12.58
C GLY A 61 10.96 17.67 -12.46
N VAL A 62 11.12 16.75 -11.51
CA VAL A 62 10.10 15.79 -11.09
C VAL A 62 9.52 16.29 -9.77
N ASP A 63 8.20 16.47 -9.75
CA ASP A 63 7.51 17.01 -8.59
C ASP A 63 7.45 15.98 -7.44
N GLN A 64 7.38 16.49 -6.22
CA GLN A 64 7.31 15.73 -4.97
C GLN A 64 6.50 16.53 -3.93
N PRO A 65 6.09 15.94 -2.80
CA PRO A 65 5.50 16.73 -1.72
C PRO A 65 6.51 17.77 -1.22
N ALA A 66 6.01 18.92 -0.75
CA ALA A 66 6.86 19.94 -0.14
C ALA A 66 7.69 19.29 0.96
N TRP A 67 9.00 19.52 0.96
CA TRP A 67 9.94 18.81 1.82
C TRP A 67 10.99 19.77 2.38
N LYS A 68 11.54 19.42 3.54
CA LYS A 68 12.71 20.10 4.09
C LYS A 68 13.51 19.16 4.98
N GLU A 69 14.83 19.22 4.86
CA GLU A 69 15.74 18.61 5.84
C GLU A 69 15.93 19.55 7.02
N LEU A 70 15.76 19.02 8.23
CA LEU A 70 15.63 19.81 9.45
C LEU A 70 16.45 19.17 10.58
N THR A 71 17.11 20.02 11.37
CA THR A 71 17.97 19.61 12.50
C THR A 71 17.46 20.09 13.86
N SER A 72 16.41 20.90 13.89
CA SER A 72 15.84 21.45 15.12
C SER A 72 14.32 21.32 15.15
N VAL A 73 13.76 21.18 16.36
CA VAL A 73 12.30 21.14 16.58
C VAL A 73 11.65 22.44 16.10
N ALA A 74 12.25 23.60 16.40
CA ALA A 74 11.72 24.90 16.01
C ALA A 74 11.61 25.07 14.48
N ASP A 75 12.64 24.64 13.73
CA ASP A 75 12.59 24.71 12.26
C ASP A 75 11.57 23.73 11.68
N ALA A 76 11.37 22.59 12.35
CA ALA A 76 10.38 21.60 11.95
C ALA A 76 8.95 22.07 12.17
N GLU A 77 8.66 22.70 13.31
CA GLU A 77 7.37 23.33 13.59
C GLU A 77 7.09 24.45 12.56
N ALA A 78 8.07 25.33 12.33
CA ALA A 78 7.93 26.41 11.34
C ALA A 78 7.66 25.88 9.92
N PHE A 79 8.32 24.78 9.53
CA PHE A 79 8.05 24.13 8.25
C PHE A 79 6.65 23.52 8.21
N ALA A 80 6.25 22.77 9.24
CA ALA A 80 4.93 22.15 9.33
C ALA A 80 3.79 23.18 9.30
N ASP A 81 3.95 24.31 9.99
CA ASP A 81 3.01 25.44 9.94
C ASP A 81 2.92 26.03 8.53
N SER A 82 4.04 26.14 7.82
CA SER A 82 4.08 26.72 6.48
C SER A 82 3.39 25.85 5.41
N VAL A 83 3.46 24.51 5.54
CA VAL A 83 2.84 23.57 4.59
C VAL A 83 1.48 23.05 5.06
N GLY A 84 1.15 23.29 6.33
CA GLY A 84 -0.03 22.79 7.03
C GLY A 84 0.09 21.33 7.43
N TYR A 85 -0.48 20.97 8.58
CA TYR A 85 -0.64 19.59 9.01
C TYR A 85 -1.70 18.84 8.15
N PRO A 86 -1.64 17.50 8.07
CA PRO A 86 -0.57 16.65 8.60
C PRO A 86 0.72 16.73 7.78
N VAL A 87 1.83 16.38 8.45
CA VAL A 87 3.15 16.18 7.84
C VAL A 87 3.64 14.76 8.11
N LEU A 88 4.59 14.30 7.31
CA LEU A 88 5.18 12.98 7.39
C LEU A 88 6.66 13.13 7.75
N VAL A 89 7.03 12.59 8.92
CA VAL A 89 8.41 12.52 9.39
C VAL A 89 9.06 11.28 8.77
N ARG A 90 10.15 11.46 8.01
CA ARG A 90 10.82 10.41 7.23
C ARG A 90 12.32 10.37 7.53
N PRO A 91 12.75 9.47 8.41
CA PRO A 91 14.18 9.21 8.57
C PRO A 91 14.74 8.50 7.32
N SER A 92 16.03 8.70 7.03
CA SER A 92 16.75 7.97 5.98
C SER A 92 17.05 6.53 6.39
N TYR A 93 17.22 5.64 5.41
CA TYR A 93 17.63 4.23 5.62
C TYR A 93 16.67 3.38 6.48
N VAL A 94 15.39 3.76 6.55
CA VAL A 94 14.37 3.08 7.36
C VAL A 94 13.87 1.82 6.67
N LEU A 95 13.78 0.73 7.42
CA LEU A 95 13.22 -0.53 6.95
C LEU A 95 11.69 -0.49 7.01
N SER A 96 11.02 -0.71 5.86
CA SER A 96 9.56 -0.94 5.78
C SER A 96 8.69 0.12 6.45
N GLY A 97 9.16 1.38 6.49
CA GLY A 97 8.43 2.49 7.10
C GLY A 97 8.42 2.54 8.64
N ALA A 98 9.12 1.64 9.34
CA ALA A 98 9.02 1.47 10.80
C ALA A 98 9.30 2.72 11.66
N ALA A 99 10.07 3.68 11.15
CA ALA A 99 10.37 4.93 11.85
C ALA A 99 9.59 6.15 11.30
N MET A 100 8.79 5.95 10.26
CA MET A 100 7.96 6.99 9.67
C MET A 100 6.73 7.26 10.53
N SER A 101 6.28 8.50 10.58
CA SER A 101 5.07 8.86 11.33
C SER A 101 4.34 10.00 10.66
N VAL A 102 3.04 9.82 10.46
CA VAL A 102 2.13 10.90 10.08
C VAL A 102 1.79 11.66 11.35
N ILE A 103 2.03 12.97 11.31
CA ILE A 103 1.91 13.87 12.44
C ILE A 103 0.80 14.87 12.12
N TYR A 104 -0.20 14.96 13.01
CA TYR A 104 -1.39 15.77 12.79
C TYR A 104 -1.38 17.09 13.58
N THR A 105 -0.54 17.18 14.61
CA THR A 105 -0.49 18.35 15.48
C THR A 105 0.95 18.77 15.80
N GLN A 106 1.11 20.02 16.25
CA GLN A 106 2.40 20.53 16.71
C GLN A 106 2.93 19.75 17.92
N ASP A 107 2.06 19.40 18.88
CA ASP A 107 2.44 18.60 20.05
C ASP A 107 2.95 17.22 19.65
N GLU A 108 2.26 16.52 18.73
CA GLU A 108 2.74 15.24 18.19
C GLU A 108 4.09 15.38 17.47
N LEU A 109 4.31 16.49 16.76
CA LEU A 109 5.57 16.75 16.07
C LEU A 109 6.71 16.89 17.07
N LYS A 110 6.50 17.70 18.10
CA LYS A 110 7.47 17.92 19.17
C LYS A 110 7.80 16.62 19.89
N ASP A 111 6.80 15.86 20.32
CA ASP A 111 7.00 14.57 20.98
C ASP A 111 7.79 13.58 20.10
N LYS A 112 7.48 13.54 18.79
CA LYS A 112 8.19 12.69 17.83
C LYS A 112 9.64 13.12 17.62
N LEU A 113 9.92 14.42 17.56
CA LEU A 113 11.27 14.93 17.35
C LEU A 113 12.11 14.91 18.63
N GLU A 114 11.52 15.11 19.81
CA GLU A 114 12.23 14.96 21.09
C GLU A 114 12.61 13.49 21.33
N SER A 115 11.71 12.55 20.99
CA SER A 115 12.03 11.12 21.06
C SER A 115 13.06 10.69 20.00
N ALA A 116 13.08 11.29 18.80
CA ALA A 116 14.05 10.98 17.75
C ALA A 116 15.42 11.68 17.93
N SER A 117 15.46 12.92 18.41
CA SER A 117 16.69 13.67 18.68
C SER A 117 17.48 13.09 19.86
N ALA A 118 16.79 12.49 20.83
CA ALA A 118 17.43 11.64 21.84
C ALA A 118 18.18 10.44 21.23
N VAL A 119 17.90 10.08 19.97
CA VAL A 119 18.55 8.99 19.24
C VAL A 119 19.79 9.47 18.48
N SER A 120 19.85 10.72 17.97
CA SER A 120 21.10 11.37 17.50
C SER A 120 20.87 12.82 17.02
N PRO A 121 21.62 13.82 17.51
CA PRO A 121 21.64 15.16 16.92
C PRO A 121 22.34 15.21 15.55
N ASP A 122 23.13 14.19 15.19
CA ASP A 122 23.87 14.11 13.93
C ASP A 122 23.03 13.56 12.77
N HIS A 123 21.77 13.19 13.03
CA HIS A 123 20.86 12.65 12.02
C HIS A 123 19.74 13.65 11.72
N PRO A 124 19.91 14.54 10.72
CA PRO A 124 18.83 15.38 10.26
C PRO A 124 17.63 14.52 9.82
N VAL A 125 16.43 15.04 10.03
CA VAL A 125 15.19 14.37 9.65
C VAL A 125 14.58 15.12 8.47
N VAL A 126 14.13 14.38 7.47
CA VAL A 126 13.35 14.94 6.37
C VAL A 126 11.88 14.92 6.75
N ILE A 127 11.23 16.08 6.68
CA ILE A 127 9.79 16.21 6.84
C ILE A 127 9.19 16.56 5.50
N THR A 128 8.09 15.89 5.15
CA THR A 128 7.34 16.13 3.92
C THR A 128 5.88 16.43 4.20
N LYS A 129 5.21 17.25 3.38
CA LYS A 129 3.75 17.41 3.46
C LYS A 129 3.05 16.08 3.22
N PHE A 130 2.20 15.64 4.14
CA PHE A 130 1.32 14.51 3.92
C PHE A 130 0.05 14.99 3.19
N ILE A 131 -0.31 14.32 2.10
CA ILE A 131 -1.43 14.72 1.24
C ILE A 131 -2.60 13.77 1.49
N GLU A 132 -3.51 14.18 2.36
CA GLU A 132 -4.68 13.37 2.74
C GLU A 132 -5.62 13.13 1.56
N GLY A 133 -6.21 11.93 1.52
CA GLY A 133 -7.24 11.55 0.54
C GLY A 133 -6.75 11.37 -0.90
N ALA A 134 -5.47 11.66 -1.18
CA ALA A 134 -4.89 11.50 -2.50
C ALA A 134 -4.79 10.03 -2.90
N GLN A 135 -4.79 9.76 -4.20
CA GLN A 135 -4.57 8.43 -4.75
C GLN A 135 -3.07 8.14 -4.81
N GLU A 136 -2.67 6.90 -4.54
CA GLU A 136 -1.30 6.44 -4.69
C GLU A 136 -1.18 5.50 -5.89
N ILE A 137 -0.06 5.60 -6.60
CA ILE A 137 0.27 4.84 -7.81
C ILE A 137 1.61 4.15 -7.59
N ASP A 138 1.62 2.84 -7.79
CA ASP A 138 2.84 2.02 -7.80
C ASP A 138 3.35 1.86 -9.23
N VAL A 139 4.65 2.04 -9.42
CA VAL A 139 5.33 1.77 -10.70
C VAL A 139 6.42 0.74 -10.47
N ASP A 140 6.22 -0.48 -10.98
CA ASP A 140 7.27 -1.50 -11.05
C ASP A 140 7.94 -1.44 -12.42
N ALA A 141 9.27 -1.40 -12.45
CA ALA A 141 9.98 -1.16 -13.69
C ALA A 141 11.34 -1.87 -13.75
N VAL A 142 11.85 -1.97 -14.98
CA VAL A 142 13.21 -2.43 -15.28
C VAL A 142 13.86 -1.39 -16.18
N ALA A 143 15.06 -0.96 -15.81
CA ALA A 143 15.89 -0.09 -16.62
C ALA A 143 17.24 -0.73 -16.94
N SER A 144 17.90 -0.23 -17.98
CA SER A 144 19.26 -0.60 -18.34
C SER A 144 20.03 0.67 -18.69
N LYS A 145 21.10 0.97 -17.96
CA LYS A 145 21.92 2.18 -18.15
C LYS A 145 21.10 3.47 -18.15
N GLY A 146 20.07 3.51 -17.30
CA GLY A 146 19.14 4.64 -17.16
C GLY A 146 18.06 4.75 -18.24
N GLU A 147 17.99 3.82 -19.19
CA GLU A 147 16.88 3.72 -20.15
C GLU A 147 15.78 2.79 -19.60
N LEU A 148 14.53 3.26 -19.61
CA LEU A 148 13.38 2.47 -19.17
C LEU A 148 13.06 1.37 -20.19
N ILE A 149 13.17 0.10 -19.77
CA ILE A 149 12.95 -1.05 -20.66
C ILE A 149 11.51 -1.58 -20.52
N LEU A 150 11.05 -1.76 -19.28
CA LEU A 150 9.70 -2.21 -18.94
C LEU A 150 9.15 -1.39 -17.79
N HIS A 151 7.83 -1.21 -17.75
CA HIS A 151 7.12 -0.67 -16.60
C HIS A 151 5.71 -1.25 -16.49
N ALA A 152 5.22 -1.31 -15.26
CA ALA A 152 3.87 -1.67 -14.88
C ALA A 152 3.35 -0.59 -13.94
N VAL A 153 2.17 -0.06 -14.20
CA VAL A 153 1.54 0.97 -13.36
C VAL A 153 0.34 0.35 -12.68
N SER A 154 0.35 0.28 -11.35
CA SER A 154 -0.79 -0.20 -10.55
C SER A 154 -1.35 0.95 -9.73
N GLU A 155 -2.68 1.05 -9.63
CA GLU A 155 -3.29 2.02 -8.72
C GLU A 155 -3.63 1.38 -7.38
N HIS A 156 -3.43 2.13 -6.29
CA HIS A 156 -3.93 1.73 -4.98
C HIS A 156 -5.45 1.95 -4.94
N VAL A 157 -6.17 1.06 -4.24
CA VAL A 157 -7.56 1.29 -3.88
C VAL A 157 -7.65 2.21 -2.67
N GLU A 158 -6.77 2.01 -1.69
CA GLU A 158 -6.60 2.85 -0.51
C GLU A 158 -6.13 4.27 -0.88
N SER A 159 -6.27 5.21 0.04
CA SER A 159 -5.64 6.53 -0.11
C SER A 159 -4.16 6.46 0.27
N ALA A 160 -3.38 7.44 -0.20
CA ALA A 160 -1.99 7.59 0.18
C ALA A 160 -1.82 7.59 1.71
N GLY A 161 -0.80 6.86 2.18
CA GLY A 161 -0.55 6.67 3.62
C GLY A 161 -0.70 5.23 4.10
N VAL A 162 -1.23 4.33 3.28
CA VAL A 162 -1.12 2.88 3.47
C VAL A 162 0.12 2.39 2.73
N HIS A 163 1.03 1.70 3.43
CA HIS A 163 2.24 1.16 2.82
C HIS A 163 1.89 0.28 1.61
N SER A 164 2.63 0.39 0.50
CA SER A 164 2.34 -0.35 -0.75
C SER A 164 2.24 -1.86 -0.59
N GLY A 165 3.03 -2.43 0.33
CA GLY A 165 2.94 -3.85 0.74
C GLY A 165 1.61 -4.24 1.43
N ASP A 166 0.93 -3.28 2.05
CA ASP A 166 -0.38 -3.45 2.72
C ASP A 166 -1.54 -2.98 1.85
N ALA A 167 -1.28 -2.21 0.79
CA ALA A 167 -2.31 -1.70 -0.09
C ALA A 167 -2.86 -2.77 -1.04
N THR A 168 -4.13 -2.63 -1.39
CA THR A 168 -4.77 -3.31 -2.50
C THR A 168 -4.39 -2.61 -3.80
N LEU A 169 -3.75 -3.35 -4.73
CA LEU A 169 -3.35 -2.82 -6.03
C LEU A 169 -4.27 -3.33 -7.13
N VAL A 170 -4.57 -2.49 -8.12
CA VAL A 170 -5.29 -2.85 -9.35
C VAL A 170 -4.36 -2.69 -10.55
N LEU A 171 -4.23 -3.74 -11.36
CA LEU A 171 -3.40 -3.77 -12.56
C LEU A 171 -4.11 -4.51 -13.73
N PRO A 172 -4.18 -3.94 -14.94
CA PRO A 172 -3.98 -2.52 -15.27
C PRO A 172 -4.80 -1.58 -14.37
N PRO A 173 -4.45 -0.30 -14.24
CA PRO A 173 -5.23 0.62 -13.43
C PRO A 173 -6.62 0.81 -14.08
N ALA A 174 -7.68 0.80 -13.27
CA ALA A 174 -9.05 0.90 -13.75
C ALA A 174 -9.51 2.35 -13.91
N ASN A 175 -8.96 3.27 -13.13
CA ASN A 175 -9.44 4.66 -13.04
C ASN A 175 -8.42 5.72 -13.48
N LEU A 176 -7.19 5.32 -13.85
CA LEU A 176 -6.18 6.25 -14.38
C LEU A 176 -6.40 6.49 -15.88
N ASP A 177 -6.44 7.77 -16.28
CA ASP A 177 -6.55 8.14 -17.68
C ASP A 177 -5.20 8.04 -18.43
N ASP A 178 -5.27 7.98 -19.77
CA ASP A 178 -4.10 7.84 -20.64
C ASP A 178 -3.07 8.98 -20.47
N LYS A 179 -3.51 10.20 -20.08
CA LYS A 179 -2.60 11.34 -19.89
C LYS A 179 -1.79 11.17 -18.61
N VAL A 180 -2.44 10.76 -17.52
CA VAL A 180 -1.78 10.40 -16.27
C VAL A 180 -0.79 9.26 -16.51
N MET A 181 -1.21 8.20 -17.22
CA MET A 181 -0.36 7.07 -17.56
C MET A 181 0.89 7.49 -18.35
N ALA A 182 0.73 8.34 -19.35
CA ALA A 182 1.86 8.88 -20.13
C ALA A 182 2.82 9.70 -19.26
N ARG A 183 2.30 10.52 -18.35
CA ARG A 183 3.14 11.32 -17.43
C ARG A 183 3.84 10.46 -16.38
N VAL A 184 3.17 9.43 -15.85
CA VAL A 184 3.80 8.44 -14.96
C VAL A 184 4.99 7.76 -15.64
N LYS A 185 4.83 7.35 -16.91
CA LYS A 185 5.94 6.80 -17.71
C LYS A 185 7.09 7.79 -17.87
N GLN A 186 6.80 9.04 -18.22
CA GLN A 186 7.84 10.09 -18.35
C GLN A 186 8.59 10.33 -17.04
N ILE A 187 7.90 10.29 -15.90
CA ILE A 187 8.54 10.38 -14.58
C ILE A 187 9.47 9.18 -14.38
N ALA A 188 9.02 7.96 -14.67
CA ALA A 188 9.84 6.76 -14.55
C ALA A 188 11.09 6.80 -15.46
N GLU A 189 10.97 7.32 -16.69
CA GLU A 189 12.10 7.53 -17.61
C GLU A 189 13.11 8.54 -17.04
N LYS A 190 12.63 9.66 -16.49
CA LYS A 190 13.48 10.67 -15.85
C LYS A 190 14.22 10.11 -14.62
N VAL A 191 13.50 9.39 -13.76
CA VAL A 191 14.07 8.75 -12.56
C VAL A 191 15.10 7.69 -12.95
N ALA A 192 14.79 6.81 -13.91
CA ALA A 192 15.73 5.83 -14.43
C ALA A 192 17.05 6.48 -14.89
N LYS A 193 16.93 7.56 -15.66
CA LYS A 193 18.09 8.30 -16.16
C LYS A 193 18.90 8.97 -15.06
N ALA A 194 18.24 9.58 -14.08
CA ALA A 194 18.91 10.34 -13.01
C ALA A 194 19.78 9.47 -12.09
N TRP A 195 19.34 8.24 -11.81
CA TRP A 195 20.08 7.25 -11.02
C TRP A 195 20.84 6.22 -11.87
N SER A 196 20.94 6.44 -13.19
CA SER A 196 21.59 5.51 -14.12
C SER A 196 21.17 4.05 -13.93
N ILE A 197 19.88 3.83 -13.63
CA ILE A 197 19.37 2.56 -13.11
C ILE A 197 19.67 1.42 -14.09
N THR A 198 20.20 0.31 -13.59
CA THR A 198 20.37 -0.95 -14.32
C THR A 198 19.84 -2.10 -13.47
N GLY A 199 18.72 -2.68 -13.87
CA GLY A 199 18.00 -3.70 -13.10
C GLY A 199 16.60 -3.25 -12.69
N PRO A 200 16.00 -3.92 -11.70
CA PRO A 200 14.65 -3.64 -11.25
C PRO A 200 14.61 -2.41 -10.34
N PHE A 201 13.53 -1.65 -10.43
CA PHE A 201 13.22 -0.59 -9.47
C PHE A 201 11.71 -0.46 -9.30
N ASN A 202 11.30 0.16 -8.20
CA ASN A 202 9.92 0.39 -7.86
C ASN A 202 9.75 1.83 -7.35
N MET A 203 8.68 2.50 -7.74
CA MET A 203 8.37 3.88 -7.35
C MET A 203 6.95 4.01 -6.84
N GLN A 204 6.76 4.95 -5.92
CA GLN A 204 5.45 5.38 -5.44
C GLN A 204 5.22 6.83 -5.82
N ILE A 205 4.04 7.11 -6.38
CA ILE A 205 3.64 8.44 -6.84
C ILE A 205 2.27 8.77 -6.25
N ILE A 206 2.17 9.92 -5.60
CA ILE A 206 0.88 10.49 -5.21
C ILE A 206 0.29 11.23 -6.41
N LYS A 207 -0.95 10.88 -6.78
CA LYS A 207 -1.80 11.64 -7.67
C LYS A 207 -2.71 12.56 -6.84
N ALA A 208 -2.36 13.83 -6.80
CA ALA A 208 -3.12 14.86 -6.10
C ALA A 208 -4.02 15.60 -7.10
N ASP A 209 -5.33 15.33 -7.01
CA ASP A 209 -6.34 15.99 -7.83
C ASP A 209 -6.57 17.44 -7.39
N ARG A 210 -6.79 18.32 -8.37
CA ARG A 210 -7.19 19.71 -8.16
C ARG A 210 -8.39 20.02 -9.04
N PRO A 211 -9.47 20.62 -8.51
CA PRO A 211 -10.66 20.92 -9.31
C PRO A 211 -10.33 21.77 -10.54
N GLY A 212 -10.65 21.27 -11.73
CA GLY A 212 -10.45 21.98 -13.00
C GLY A 212 -9.02 22.01 -13.53
N GLU A 213 -8.06 21.38 -12.84
CA GLU A 213 -6.66 21.31 -13.24
C GLU A 213 -6.23 19.87 -13.54
N GLU A 214 -5.11 19.73 -14.25
CA GLU A 214 -4.47 18.44 -14.41
C GLU A 214 -3.90 17.97 -13.06
N PRO A 215 -4.07 16.69 -12.66
CA PRO A 215 -3.56 16.22 -11.38
C PRO A 215 -2.04 16.39 -11.27
N ALA A 216 -1.59 16.79 -10.08
CA ALA A 216 -0.17 16.79 -9.76
C ALA A 216 0.29 15.35 -9.47
N LEU A 217 1.42 14.96 -10.06
CA LEU A 217 2.04 13.66 -9.85
C LEU A 217 3.31 13.87 -9.04
N LYS A 218 3.30 13.44 -7.79
CA LYS A 218 4.33 13.72 -6.80
C LYS A 218 5.02 12.43 -6.40
N VAL A 219 6.28 12.25 -6.79
CA VAL A 219 7.05 11.07 -6.41
C VAL A 219 7.35 11.14 -4.92
N ILE A 220 7.08 10.05 -4.21
CA ILE A 220 7.33 9.95 -2.77
C ILE A 220 8.42 8.95 -2.42
N GLU A 221 8.74 8.02 -3.32
CA GLU A 221 9.73 6.98 -3.06
C GLU A 221 10.23 6.36 -4.38
N CYS A 222 11.49 5.93 -4.38
CA CYS A 222 12.06 5.05 -5.40
C CYS A 222 13.00 4.04 -4.74
N ASN A 223 12.64 2.77 -4.79
CA ASN A 223 13.49 1.66 -4.36
C ASN A 223 14.23 1.08 -5.57
N LEU A 224 15.57 1.09 -5.56
CA LEU A 224 16.39 0.55 -6.66
C LEU A 224 16.54 -0.97 -6.59
N ARG A 225 15.42 -1.66 -6.40
CA ARG A 225 15.29 -3.12 -6.30
C ARG A 225 13.91 -3.59 -6.76
N ALA A 226 13.76 -4.90 -6.94
CA ALA A 226 12.46 -5.52 -7.16
C ALA A 226 11.54 -5.30 -5.95
N SER A 227 10.27 -4.99 -6.24
CA SER A 227 9.22 -4.92 -5.21
C SER A 227 8.74 -6.31 -4.83
N ARG A 228 7.93 -6.38 -3.76
CA ARG A 228 7.20 -7.62 -3.43
C ARG A 228 6.21 -8.00 -4.55
N SER A 229 5.65 -7.01 -5.24
CA SER A 229 4.63 -7.19 -6.29
C SER A 229 5.22 -7.44 -7.70
N PHE A 230 6.55 -7.51 -7.84
CA PHE A 230 7.20 -7.86 -9.11
C PHE A 230 6.68 -9.17 -9.76
N PRO A 231 6.45 -10.26 -9.00
CA PRO A 231 5.82 -11.47 -9.54
C PRO A 231 4.36 -11.26 -9.96
N PHE A 232 3.61 -10.42 -9.24
CA PHE A 232 2.25 -10.05 -9.59
C PHE A 232 2.21 -9.33 -10.93
N VAL A 233 2.98 -8.24 -11.10
CA VAL A 233 2.99 -7.47 -12.35
C VAL A 233 3.48 -8.29 -13.54
N SER A 234 4.46 -9.18 -13.32
CA SER A 234 4.98 -10.05 -14.37
C SER A 234 3.92 -11.01 -14.92
N LYS A 235 3.12 -11.61 -14.02
CA LYS A 235 2.02 -12.51 -14.39
C LYS A 235 0.91 -11.75 -15.09
N VAL A 236 0.46 -10.65 -14.51
CA VAL A 236 -0.67 -9.85 -15.05
C VAL A 236 -0.36 -9.29 -16.43
N LEU A 237 0.88 -8.85 -16.68
CA LEU A 237 1.24 -8.31 -17.99
C LEU A 237 1.73 -9.36 -18.98
N GLY A 238 1.89 -10.63 -18.56
CA GLY A 238 2.39 -11.72 -19.40
C GLY A 238 3.83 -11.48 -19.88
N THR A 239 4.66 -10.87 -19.05
CA THR A 239 6.08 -10.61 -19.34
C THR A 239 6.89 -10.78 -18.08
N ASN A 240 7.93 -11.60 -18.12
CA ASN A 240 8.78 -11.84 -16.96
C ASN A 240 9.74 -10.65 -16.72
N PHE A 241 9.43 -9.78 -15.76
CA PHE A 241 10.27 -8.62 -15.46
C PHE A 241 11.61 -9.06 -14.85
N ILE A 242 11.68 -10.16 -14.09
CA ILE A 242 12.95 -10.60 -13.50
C ILE A 242 13.91 -11.16 -14.55
N ASP A 243 13.40 -11.79 -15.61
CA ASP A 243 14.21 -12.19 -16.77
C ASP A 243 14.83 -10.97 -17.47
N THR A 244 14.03 -9.94 -17.71
CA THR A 244 14.49 -8.68 -18.31
C THR A 244 15.50 -7.96 -17.41
N ALA A 245 15.22 -7.91 -16.10
CA ALA A 245 16.14 -7.35 -15.11
C ALA A 245 17.46 -8.12 -15.10
N THR A 246 17.42 -9.45 -15.11
CA THR A 246 18.63 -10.29 -15.15
C THR A 246 19.48 -10.00 -16.38
N LYS A 247 18.86 -9.88 -17.56
CA LYS A 247 19.54 -9.48 -18.81
C LYS A 247 20.21 -8.10 -18.70
N ALA A 248 19.55 -7.14 -18.06
CA ALA A 248 20.12 -5.82 -17.78
C ALA A 248 21.30 -5.89 -16.79
N LEU A 249 21.15 -6.63 -15.69
CA LEU A 249 22.20 -6.82 -14.66
C LEU A 249 23.48 -7.43 -15.25
N VAL A 250 23.37 -8.39 -16.17
CA VAL A 250 24.53 -9.03 -16.83
C VAL A 250 25.01 -8.29 -18.09
N GLY A 251 24.24 -7.32 -18.58
CA GLY A 251 24.55 -6.56 -19.79
C GLY A 251 24.50 -7.36 -21.09
N GLN A 252 23.72 -8.45 -21.14
CA GLN A 252 23.62 -9.34 -22.31
C GLN A 252 22.17 -9.56 -22.70
N ASN A 253 21.90 -9.53 -24.01
CA ASN A 253 20.55 -9.75 -24.58
C ASN A 253 19.47 -8.86 -23.94
N VAL A 254 19.83 -7.63 -23.56
CA VAL A 254 18.88 -6.64 -23.04
C VAL A 254 17.86 -6.36 -24.16
N PRO A 255 16.56 -6.57 -23.93
CA PRO A 255 15.55 -6.29 -24.94
C PRO A 255 15.39 -4.78 -25.14
N GLU A 256 14.90 -4.40 -26.31
CA GLU A 256 14.50 -3.01 -26.59
C GLU A 256 13.36 -2.57 -25.64
N PRO A 257 13.25 -1.25 -25.34
CA PRO A 257 12.16 -0.69 -24.58
C PRO A 257 10.78 -1.09 -25.12
N ARG A 258 9.88 -1.51 -24.22
CA ARG A 258 8.50 -1.91 -24.56
C ARG A 258 7.49 -1.28 -23.61
N ASP A 259 6.47 -0.70 -24.20
CA ASP A 259 5.32 -0.17 -23.46
C ASP A 259 4.23 -1.26 -23.32
N LEU A 260 4.25 -1.98 -22.21
CA LEU A 260 3.24 -3.00 -21.90
C LEU A 260 1.90 -2.39 -21.48
N MET A 261 1.90 -1.14 -21.01
CA MET A 261 0.70 -0.44 -20.51
C MET A 261 -0.14 0.12 -21.65
N ALA A 262 0.46 0.41 -22.81
CA ALA A 262 -0.26 0.76 -24.03
C ALA A 262 -1.15 -0.38 -24.59
N GLN A 263 -0.94 -1.62 -24.15
CA GLN A 263 -1.75 -2.76 -24.57
C GLN A 263 -3.04 -2.84 -23.74
N LYS A 264 -4.18 -2.66 -24.41
CA LYS A 264 -5.49 -2.87 -23.79
C LYS A 264 -5.69 -4.34 -23.43
N ARG A 265 -6.28 -4.57 -22.28
CA ARG A 265 -6.63 -5.89 -21.73
C ARG A 265 -8.11 -5.89 -21.40
N ASP A 266 -8.73 -7.06 -21.54
CA ASP A 266 -10.14 -7.35 -21.24
C ASP A 266 -10.31 -7.97 -19.85
N TYR A 267 -9.28 -7.83 -19.01
CA TYR A 267 -9.27 -8.24 -17.62
C TYR A 267 -8.60 -7.18 -16.75
N LEU A 268 -8.93 -7.24 -15.47
CA LEU A 268 -8.20 -6.60 -14.40
C LEU A 268 -7.68 -7.69 -13.47
N ALA A 269 -6.61 -7.38 -12.74
CA ALA A 269 -6.13 -8.20 -11.65
C ALA A 269 -5.96 -7.32 -10.42
N THR A 270 -6.24 -7.88 -9.26
CA THR A 270 -6.02 -7.19 -7.99
C THR A 270 -5.05 -7.96 -7.13
N LYS A 271 -4.14 -7.26 -6.48
CA LYS A 271 -3.35 -7.77 -5.36
C LYS A 271 -4.00 -7.29 -4.06
N VAL A 272 -4.26 -8.18 -3.11
CA VAL A 272 -4.72 -7.84 -1.75
C VAL A 272 -3.69 -8.30 -0.73
N PRO A 273 -3.49 -7.57 0.38
CA PRO A 273 -2.57 -7.97 1.45
C PRO A 273 -3.09 -9.19 2.23
N GLN A 274 -2.17 -10.04 2.69
CA GLN A 274 -2.45 -11.10 3.67
C GLN A 274 -1.80 -10.73 5.01
N PHE A 275 -2.65 -10.52 6.02
CA PHE A 275 -2.21 -10.21 7.37
C PHE A 275 -2.16 -11.45 8.27
N SER A 276 -1.30 -11.39 9.29
CA SER A 276 -1.13 -12.44 10.30
C SER A 276 -1.49 -11.97 11.72
N TRP A 277 -2.39 -10.99 11.85
CA TRP A 277 -2.79 -10.45 13.16
C TRP A 277 -3.35 -11.50 14.11
N THR A 278 -3.90 -12.61 13.61
CA THR A 278 -4.33 -13.77 14.44
C THR A 278 -3.19 -14.42 15.22
N ARG A 279 -1.94 -14.25 14.77
CA ARG A 279 -0.72 -14.77 15.42
C ARG A 279 -0.02 -13.73 16.31
N LEU A 280 -0.46 -12.47 16.27
CA LEU A 280 0.15 -11.35 16.98
C LEU A 280 -0.85 -10.76 17.97
N ALA A 281 -0.97 -11.39 19.13
CA ALA A 281 -1.86 -10.92 20.19
C ALA A 281 -1.47 -9.50 20.64
N GLY A 282 -2.46 -8.63 20.80
CA GLY A 282 -2.25 -7.24 21.21
C GLY A 282 -1.84 -6.28 20.09
N ALA A 283 -1.49 -6.76 18.89
CA ALA A 283 -1.27 -5.88 17.75
C ALA A 283 -2.59 -5.24 17.31
N ASP A 284 -2.60 -3.92 17.09
CA ASP A 284 -3.78 -3.24 16.53
C ASP A 284 -3.90 -3.52 15.02
N PRO A 285 -5.00 -4.12 14.54
CA PRO A 285 -5.26 -4.23 13.11
C PRO A 285 -5.58 -2.87 12.50
N PHE A 286 -4.56 -2.05 12.23
CA PHE A 286 -4.70 -0.71 11.67
C PHE A 286 -3.57 -0.47 10.66
N LEU A 287 -3.91 0.03 9.47
CA LEU A 287 -2.94 0.25 8.40
C LEU A 287 -2.30 1.64 8.50
N GLY A 288 -1.12 1.78 7.93
CA GLY A 288 -0.42 3.06 7.89
C GLY A 288 0.85 2.95 7.04
N VAL A 289 1.77 3.88 7.26
CA VAL A 289 3.02 3.96 6.49
C VAL A 289 4.00 2.82 6.79
N GLU A 290 3.80 2.10 7.89
CA GLU A 290 4.57 0.90 8.24
C GLU A 290 3.86 -0.37 7.75
N MET A 291 4.61 -1.24 7.08
CA MET A 291 4.09 -2.50 6.54
C MET A 291 3.73 -3.49 7.67
N SER A 292 2.51 -4.01 7.64
CA SER A 292 1.99 -5.04 8.55
C SER A 292 1.72 -6.38 7.84
N SER A 293 1.65 -6.41 6.51
CA SER A 293 1.33 -7.60 5.74
C SER A 293 2.46 -8.62 5.72
N THR A 294 2.08 -9.90 5.83
CA THR A 294 3.00 -11.05 5.82
C THR A 294 3.00 -11.79 4.48
N GLY A 295 2.11 -11.43 3.57
CA GLY A 295 1.98 -12.01 2.26
C GLY A 295 1.00 -11.21 1.41
N GLU A 296 0.69 -11.72 0.24
CA GLU A 296 -0.23 -11.10 -0.72
C GLU A 296 -0.92 -12.18 -1.54
N ILE A 297 -2.11 -11.86 -2.03
CA ILE A 297 -2.92 -12.73 -2.88
C ILE A 297 -3.28 -11.94 -4.13
N ALA A 298 -3.24 -12.60 -5.28
CA ALA A 298 -3.59 -11.99 -6.54
C ALA A 298 -4.57 -12.87 -7.33
N CYS A 299 -5.66 -12.26 -7.79
CA CYS A 299 -6.60 -12.89 -8.70
C CYS A 299 -6.93 -11.97 -9.88
N PHE A 300 -7.32 -12.60 -10.99
CA PHE A 300 -7.84 -11.94 -12.18
C PHE A 300 -9.37 -11.87 -12.09
N GLY A 301 -9.95 -10.94 -12.85
CA GLY A 301 -11.39 -10.83 -13.09
C GLY A 301 -11.65 -10.03 -14.35
N LYS A 302 -12.85 -10.15 -14.93
CA LYS A 302 -13.21 -9.38 -16.14
C LYS A 302 -13.28 -7.86 -15.88
N ASP A 303 -13.54 -7.50 -14.62
CA ASP A 303 -13.66 -6.15 -14.11
C ASP A 303 -13.14 -6.07 -12.67
N LEU A 304 -13.17 -4.88 -12.09
CA LEU A 304 -12.65 -4.62 -10.76
C LEU A 304 -13.44 -5.39 -9.69
N ILE A 305 -14.75 -5.51 -9.88
CA ILE A 305 -15.64 -6.22 -8.95
C ILE A 305 -15.26 -7.69 -8.88
N GLU A 306 -15.07 -8.36 -10.02
CA GLU A 306 -14.66 -9.75 -10.08
C GLU A 306 -13.25 -9.99 -9.53
N ALA A 307 -12.29 -9.16 -9.95
CA ALA A 307 -10.90 -9.33 -9.53
C ALA A 307 -10.76 -9.17 -8.00
N TYR A 308 -11.35 -8.10 -7.44
CA TYR A 308 -11.30 -7.84 -6.01
C TYR A 308 -12.07 -8.87 -5.20
N TRP A 309 -13.28 -9.25 -5.64
CA TRP A 309 -14.10 -10.27 -5.01
C TRP A 309 -13.40 -11.64 -4.93
N ALA A 310 -12.75 -12.06 -6.01
CA ALA A 310 -11.98 -13.31 -6.04
C ALA A 310 -10.73 -13.23 -5.15
N SER A 311 -10.01 -12.11 -5.19
CA SER A 311 -8.78 -11.90 -4.42
C SER A 311 -9.04 -11.93 -2.92
N LEU A 312 -10.06 -11.21 -2.47
CA LEU A 312 -10.39 -11.11 -1.05
C LEU A 312 -10.91 -12.44 -0.49
N GLN A 313 -11.77 -13.15 -1.21
CA GLN A 313 -12.24 -14.47 -0.77
C GLN A 313 -11.12 -15.53 -0.74
N SER A 314 -10.05 -15.31 -1.50
CA SER A 314 -8.87 -16.18 -1.49
C SER A 314 -7.94 -15.89 -0.29
N THR A 315 -8.26 -14.89 0.55
CA THR A 315 -7.52 -14.62 1.79
C THR A 315 -7.71 -15.73 2.83
N MET A 316 -6.64 -16.02 3.57
CA MET A 316 -6.62 -17.12 4.53
C MET A 316 -7.67 -16.89 5.62
N ASN A 317 -8.48 -17.93 5.87
CA ASN A 317 -9.57 -17.90 6.85
C ASN A 317 -10.65 -16.84 6.57
N PHE A 318 -10.77 -16.37 5.32
CA PHE A 318 -11.87 -15.50 4.96
C PHE A 318 -13.18 -16.28 4.96
N ARG A 319 -14.15 -15.77 5.72
CA ARG A 319 -15.50 -16.33 5.76
C ARG A 319 -16.48 -15.23 5.38
N MET A 320 -17.05 -15.34 4.19
CA MET A 320 -18.02 -14.36 3.70
C MET A 320 -19.20 -14.20 4.67
N PRO A 321 -19.54 -12.97 5.11
CA PRO A 321 -20.79 -12.71 5.83
C PRO A 321 -21.98 -12.97 4.89
N GLU A 322 -22.93 -13.79 5.28
CA GLU A 322 -24.09 -14.15 4.45
C GLU A 322 -25.32 -13.28 4.78
N PRO A 323 -26.21 -13.01 3.79
CA PRO A 323 -27.47 -12.31 4.01
C PRO A 323 -28.23 -12.81 5.26
N GLY A 324 -28.69 -11.89 6.10
CA GLY A 324 -29.39 -12.19 7.37
C GLY A 324 -28.49 -12.26 8.61
N GLU A 325 -27.17 -12.34 8.43
CA GLU A 325 -26.19 -12.27 9.53
C GLU A 325 -25.96 -10.82 10.00
N GLY A 326 -25.29 -10.68 11.15
CA GLY A 326 -24.96 -9.40 11.75
C GLY A 326 -23.72 -8.73 11.16
N ILE A 327 -23.84 -7.44 10.85
CA ILE A 327 -22.73 -6.56 10.44
C ILE A 327 -22.54 -5.50 11.50
N LEU A 328 -21.35 -5.46 12.11
CA LEU A 328 -20.97 -4.44 13.08
C LEU A 328 -20.23 -3.29 12.39
N LEU A 329 -20.68 -2.07 12.65
CA LEU A 329 -20.22 -0.82 12.05
C LEU A 329 -19.63 0.09 13.14
N GLY A 330 -18.44 0.61 12.92
CA GLY A 330 -17.75 1.54 13.83
C GLY A 330 -16.70 2.39 13.10
N GLY A 331 -15.97 3.21 13.86
CA GLY A 331 -14.99 4.16 13.34
C GLY A 331 -15.49 5.59 13.24
N SER A 332 -14.83 6.38 12.39
CA SER A 332 -15.01 7.83 12.30
C SER A 332 -16.34 8.24 11.65
N THR A 333 -17.03 9.19 12.28
CA THR A 333 -18.25 9.83 11.76
C THR A 333 -17.97 10.99 10.80
N GLU A 334 -16.69 11.34 10.58
CA GLU A 334 -16.28 12.38 9.63
C GLU A 334 -16.21 11.85 8.19
N LEU A 335 -16.11 10.53 8.02
CA LEU A 335 -15.87 9.89 6.74
C LEU A 335 -17.19 9.50 6.04
N PRO A 336 -17.35 9.80 4.74
CA PRO A 336 -18.58 9.55 4.01
C PRO A 336 -18.80 8.09 3.58
N GLU A 337 -17.81 7.20 3.75
CA GLU A 337 -17.86 5.83 3.24
C GLU A 337 -18.79 4.92 4.05
N LEU A 338 -18.86 5.09 5.38
CA LEU A 338 -19.64 4.18 6.23
C LEU A 338 -21.15 4.19 5.89
N PRO A 339 -21.82 5.34 5.68
CA PRO A 339 -23.19 5.36 5.18
C PRO A 339 -23.35 4.71 3.79
N LYS A 340 -22.41 4.96 2.86
CA LYS A 340 -22.44 4.37 1.51
C LYS A 340 -22.29 2.86 1.53
N ILE A 341 -21.44 2.33 2.42
CA ILE A 341 -21.31 0.89 2.66
C ILE A 341 -22.68 0.31 3.04
N VAL A 342 -23.38 0.94 3.99
CA VAL A 342 -24.72 0.49 4.40
C VAL A 342 -25.73 0.58 3.27
N GLU A 343 -25.70 1.61 2.42
CA GLU A 343 -26.57 1.73 1.24
C GLU A 343 -26.42 0.53 0.28
N TYR A 344 -25.20 0.05 0.05
CA TYR A 344 -24.97 -1.15 -0.78
C TYR A 344 -25.40 -2.45 -0.10
N LEU A 345 -25.28 -2.54 1.22
CA LEU A 345 -25.56 -3.77 1.96
C LEU A 345 -27.03 -3.91 2.36
N GLN A 346 -27.75 -2.82 2.57
CA GLN A 346 -29.15 -2.84 3.05
C GLN A 346 -30.07 -3.69 2.17
N PRO A 347 -30.03 -3.62 0.83
CA PRO A 347 -30.89 -4.44 -0.02
C PRO A 347 -30.67 -5.95 0.14
N LEU A 348 -29.51 -6.38 0.66
CA LEU A 348 -29.18 -7.78 0.86
C LEU A 348 -29.75 -8.35 2.17
N GLY A 349 -30.34 -7.54 3.04
CA GLY A 349 -31.02 -8.03 4.25
C GLY A 349 -30.11 -8.39 5.42
N TYR A 350 -28.94 -7.75 5.55
CA TYR A 350 -28.10 -7.84 6.75
C TYR A 350 -28.73 -7.15 7.96
N LYS A 351 -28.36 -7.59 9.18
CA LYS A 351 -28.71 -6.90 10.43
C LYS A 351 -27.57 -5.95 10.79
N PHE A 352 -27.85 -4.66 10.86
CA PHE A 352 -26.83 -3.65 11.13
C PHE A 352 -26.79 -3.28 12.61
N TYR A 353 -25.58 -3.31 13.17
CA TYR A 353 -25.29 -2.88 14.52
C TYR A 353 -24.23 -1.78 14.53
N ALA A 354 -24.50 -0.68 15.20
CA ALA A 354 -23.54 0.38 15.44
C ALA A 354 -22.86 0.21 16.80
N ALA A 355 -21.56 0.52 16.86
CA ALA A 355 -20.77 0.46 18.09
C ALA A 355 -21.20 1.51 19.14
N SER A 356 -21.71 2.64 18.69
CA SER A 356 -22.11 3.79 19.52
C SER A 356 -23.30 4.55 18.94
N ASN A 357 -23.89 5.45 19.72
CA ASN A 357 -25.00 6.29 19.25
C ASN A 357 -24.53 7.27 18.17
N GLU A 358 -23.31 7.77 18.30
CA GLU A 358 -22.68 8.69 17.37
C GLU A 358 -22.52 8.05 15.98
N VAL A 359 -22.09 6.78 15.95
CA VAL A 359 -21.98 6.01 14.70
C VAL A 359 -23.37 5.78 14.10
N LYS A 360 -24.38 5.44 14.91
CA LYS A 360 -25.76 5.28 14.44
C LYS A 360 -26.32 6.56 13.83
N ASP A 361 -26.12 7.71 14.47
CA ASP A 361 -26.61 9.00 13.99
C ASP A 361 -25.96 9.38 12.65
N HIS A 362 -24.66 9.11 12.47
CA HIS A 362 -24.00 9.28 11.18
C HIS A 362 -24.58 8.38 10.08
N LEU A 363 -24.88 7.13 10.44
CA LEU A 363 -25.44 6.15 9.53
C LEU A 363 -26.92 6.37 9.20
N ALA A 364 -27.64 7.21 9.95
CA ALA A 364 -29.06 7.51 9.70
C ALA A 364 -29.32 8.02 8.28
N LYS A 365 -28.31 8.62 7.64
CA LYS A 365 -28.33 9.08 6.24
C LYS A 365 -28.56 7.95 5.23
N SER A 366 -28.20 6.70 5.57
CA SER A 366 -28.39 5.54 4.69
C SER A 366 -29.86 5.09 4.61
N GLY A 367 -30.70 5.48 5.58
CA GLY A 367 -32.09 5.02 5.68
C GLY A 367 -32.25 3.59 6.22
N ALA A 368 -31.17 2.91 6.60
CA ALA A 368 -31.20 1.56 7.14
C ALA A 368 -31.66 1.53 8.60
N SER A 369 -32.31 0.43 9.00
CA SER A 369 -32.62 0.14 10.40
C SER A 369 -31.36 -0.35 11.11
N ILE A 370 -30.88 0.42 12.09
CA ILE A 370 -29.62 0.15 12.81
C ILE A 370 -29.87 0.14 14.32
N GLU A 371 -29.46 -0.96 14.97
CA GLU A 371 -29.47 -1.11 16.43
C GLU A 371 -28.10 -0.71 17.00
N VAL A 372 -28.06 -0.07 18.17
CA VAL A 372 -26.80 0.18 18.88
C VAL A 372 -26.54 -0.98 19.82
N ILE A 373 -25.33 -1.52 19.81
CA ILE A 373 -24.92 -2.55 20.76
C ILE A 373 -23.76 -2.03 21.61
N GLU A 374 -23.79 -2.31 22.90
CA GLU A 374 -22.69 -1.97 23.80
C GLU A 374 -21.48 -2.86 23.47
N ILE A 375 -20.29 -2.26 23.35
CA ILE A 375 -19.02 -2.94 23.09
C ILE A 375 -18.20 -2.98 24.39
N PRO A 376 -18.18 -4.11 25.14
CA PRO A 376 -17.37 -4.21 26.34
C PRO A 376 -15.88 -4.08 26.02
N THR A 377 -15.24 -3.00 26.48
CA THR A 377 -13.83 -2.72 26.19
C THR A 377 -12.85 -3.38 27.15
N THR A 378 -13.29 -3.77 28.34
CA THR A 378 -12.44 -4.36 29.39
C THR A 378 -12.67 -5.85 29.62
N ASP A 379 -13.71 -6.45 29.02
CA ASP A 379 -14.09 -7.85 29.26
C ASP A 379 -14.32 -8.60 27.95
N LYS A 380 -13.27 -9.32 27.51
CA LYS A 380 -13.28 -10.10 26.28
C LYS A 380 -14.34 -11.22 26.28
N ASN A 381 -14.69 -11.78 27.44
CA ASN A 381 -15.70 -12.83 27.52
C ASN A 381 -17.10 -12.26 27.28
N LYS A 382 -17.41 -11.10 27.85
CA LYS A 382 -18.65 -10.38 27.56
C LYS A 382 -18.72 -9.96 26.09
N LEU A 383 -17.62 -9.44 25.54
CA LEU A 383 -17.58 -9.07 24.12
C LEU A 383 -17.83 -10.28 23.20
N ARG A 384 -17.28 -11.46 23.52
CA ARG A 384 -17.58 -12.70 22.80
C ARG A 384 -19.07 -13.07 22.86
N GLN A 385 -19.70 -12.88 24.03
CA GLN A 385 -21.15 -13.12 24.17
C GLN A 385 -21.96 -12.13 23.34
N VAL A 386 -21.52 -10.86 23.23
CA VAL A 386 -22.13 -9.86 22.34
C VAL A 386 -22.06 -10.32 20.88
N PHE A 387 -20.87 -10.71 20.40
CA PHE A 387 -20.70 -11.22 19.03
C PHE A 387 -21.58 -12.44 18.73
N GLN A 388 -21.75 -13.34 19.70
CA GLN A 388 -22.63 -14.51 19.58
C GLN A 388 -24.12 -14.14 19.60
N LYS A 389 -24.54 -13.28 20.54
CA LYS A 389 -25.93 -12.85 20.73
C LYS A 389 -26.48 -12.17 19.47
N TYR A 390 -25.67 -11.33 18.84
CA TYR A 390 -26.06 -10.55 17.67
C TYR A 390 -25.65 -11.20 16.34
N ASP A 391 -25.05 -12.39 16.40
CA ASP A 391 -24.52 -13.14 15.24
C ASP A 391 -23.65 -12.26 14.33
N ILE A 392 -22.67 -11.57 14.92
CA ILE A 392 -21.78 -10.65 14.19
C ILE A 392 -20.80 -11.46 13.34
N ARG A 393 -20.95 -11.37 12.01
CA ARG A 393 -20.17 -12.12 11.01
C ARG A 393 -19.41 -11.25 10.01
N GLY A 394 -19.56 -9.94 10.07
CA GLY A 394 -18.67 -8.99 9.40
C GLY A 394 -18.49 -7.74 10.25
N VAL A 395 -17.29 -7.17 10.22
CA VAL A 395 -16.96 -5.92 10.92
C VAL A 395 -16.40 -4.91 9.94
N PHE A 396 -17.00 -3.72 9.91
CA PHE A 396 -16.51 -2.54 9.20
C PHE A 396 -16.15 -1.48 10.25
N ASN A 397 -14.86 -1.26 10.48
CA ASN A 397 -14.38 -0.29 11.46
C ASN A 397 -13.46 0.72 10.78
N ILE A 398 -14.04 1.83 10.31
CA ILE A 398 -13.38 2.81 9.46
C ILE A 398 -12.83 3.96 10.32
N ALA A 399 -11.78 3.68 11.10
CA ALA A 399 -11.16 4.64 12.01
C ALA A 399 -10.14 5.55 11.28
N LYS A 400 -10.05 6.82 11.70
CA LYS A 400 -9.08 7.79 11.15
C LYS A 400 -7.69 7.64 11.78
N THR A 401 -7.65 7.18 13.03
CA THR A 401 -6.41 7.05 13.81
C THR A 401 -6.34 5.69 14.47
N ARG A 402 -5.11 5.23 14.73
CA ARG A 402 -4.85 4.04 15.54
C ARG A 402 -5.46 4.21 16.93
N GLY A 403 -5.90 3.09 17.54
CA GLY A 403 -6.48 3.15 18.88
C GLY A 403 -5.45 3.65 19.90
N LYS A 404 -5.83 4.61 20.74
CA LYS A 404 -4.89 5.26 21.69
C LYS A 404 -4.51 4.35 22.85
N THR A 405 -5.37 3.40 23.19
CA THR A 405 -5.19 2.47 24.32
C THR A 405 -5.77 1.11 23.98
N LEU A 406 -5.48 0.09 24.80
CA LEU A 406 -6.04 -1.25 24.64
C LEU A 406 -7.54 -1.35 24.99
N VAL A 407 -8.14 -0.27 25.51
CA VAL A 407 -9.58 -0.17 25.84
C VAL A 407 -10.30 0.84 24.96
N ASP A 408 -9.63 1.34 23.93
CA ASP A 408 -10.21 2.16 22.87
C ASP A 408 -11.26 1.32 22.09
N GLU A 409 -12.44 1.89 21.84
CA GLU A 409 -13.57 1.17 21.22
C GLU A 409 -13.19 0.58 19.86
N ASP A 410 -12.54 1.38 19.01
CA ASP A 410 -12.15 0.99 17.67
C ASP A 410 -11.05 -0.09 17.70
N TYR A 411 -10.05 0.06 18.56
CA TYR A 411 -9.06 -1.00 18.79
C TYR A 411 -9.73 -2.30 19.21
N VAL A 412 -10.63 -2.25 20.20
CA VAL A 412 -11.33 -3.42 20.73
C VAL A 412 -12.14 -4.09 19.63
N MET A 413 -12.89 -3.33 18.83
CA MET A 413 -13.66 -3.87 17.70
C MET A 413 -12.77 -4.59 16.69
N ARG A 414 -11.71 -3.93 16.19
CA ARG A 414 -10.80 -4.50 15.19
C ARG A 414 -10.09 -5.74 15.72
N ARG A 415 -9.51 -5.63 16.91
CA ARG A 415 -8.75 -6.71 17.54
C ARG A 415 -9.59 -7.96 17.75
N ASN A 416 -10.84 -7.78 18.19
CA ASN A 416 -11.72 -8.90 18.47
C ASN A 416 -12.39 -9.47 17.21
N ALA A 417 -12.61 -8.67 16.16
CA ALA A 417 -12.97 -9.21 14.85
C ALA A 417 -11.94 -10.25 14.39
N VAL A 418 -10.66 -9.89 14.44
CA VAL A 418 -9.56 -10.80 14.10
C VAL A 418 -9.52 -12.01 15.03
N ASP A 419 -9.58 -11.80 16.35
CA ASP A 419 -9.46 -12.89 17.34
C ASP A 419 -10.64 -13.89 17.26
N PHE A 420 -11.81 -13.43 16.84
CA PHE A 420 -13.00 -14.28 16.68
C PHE A 420 -13.14 -14.86 15.27
N GLY A 421 -12.18 -14.60 14.37
CA GLY A 421 -12.22 -15.10 13.00
C GLY A 421 -13.35 -14.48 12.17
N VAL A 422 -13.70 -13.22 12.46
CA VAL A 422 -14.68 -12.43 11.73
C VAL A 422 -13.95 -11.51 10.75
N PRO A 423 -14.32 -11.48 9.46
CA PRO A 423 -13.73 -10.55 8.49
C PRO A 423 -13.81 -9.10 8.98
N LEU A 424 -12.69 -8.40 8.84
CA LEU A 424 -12.53 -7.02 9.22
C LEU A 424 -12.17 -6.17 8.00
N PHE A 425 -12.92 -5.09 7.81
CA PHE A 425 -12.67 -4.05 6.83
C PHE A 425 -12.40 -2.74 7.57
N MET A 426 -11.16 -2.28 7.54
CA MET A 426 -10.74 -1.08 8.26
C MET A 426 -10.45 0.13 7.36
N GLU A 427 -10.18 -0.09 6.08
CA GLU A 427 -9.85 0.97 5.14
C GLU A 427 -11.10 1.45 4.37
N PRO A 428 -11.39 2.76 4.30
CA PRO A 428 -12.66 3.27 3.78
C PRO A 428 -12.96 2.82 2.35
N LYS A 429 -11.97 2.94 1.45
CA LYS A 429 -12.16 2.70 0.01
C LYS A 429 -12.26 1.21 -0.33
N THR A 430 -11.47 0.36 0.33
CA THR A 430 -11.56 -1.10 0.14
C THR A 430 -12.82 -1.67 0.77
N ALA A 431 -13.23 -1.15 1.93
CA ALA A 431 -14.50 -1.47 2.56
C ALA A 431 -15.70 -1.14 1.66
N LEU A 432 -15.69 0.04 1.03
CA LEU A 432 -16.71 0.44 0.07
C LEU A 432 -16.69 -0.45 -1.18
N LEU A 433 -15.51 -0.73 -1.74
CA LEU A 433 -15.37 -1.64 -2.88
C LEU A 433 -15.89 -3.03 -2.54
N PHE A 434 -15.63 -3.53 -1.33
CA PHE A 434 -16.17 -4.80 -0.88
C PHE A 434 -17.70 -4.78 -0.79
N ALA A 435 -18.29 -3.72 -0.24
CA ALA A 435 -19.74 -3.57 -0.19
C ALA A 435 -20.38 -3.57 -1.59
N GLN A 436 -19.72 -2.94 -2.58
CA GLN A 436 -20.12 -3.02 -3.99
C GLN A 436 -20.04 -4.46 -4.52
N CYS A 437 -18.95 -5.19 -4.23
CA CYS A 437 -18.84 -6.59 -4.61
C CYS A 437 -19.94 -7.44 -3.99
N MET A 438 -20.24 -7.25 -2.70
CA MET A 438 -21.34 -7.94 -2.02
C MET A 438 -22.67 -7.68 -2.72
N ASN A 439 -22.99 -6.42 -3.01
CA ASN A 439 -24.22 -6.04 -3.69
C ASN A 439 -24.34 -6.64 -5.10
N ALA A 440 -23.21 -6.75 -5.81
CA ALA A 440 -23.19 -7.30 -7.17
C ALA A 440 -23.17 -8.84 -7.22
N LYS A 441 -22.65 -9.51 -6.19
CA LYS A 441 -22.36 -10.96 -6.20
C LYS A 441 -23.28 -11.79 -5.30
N LEU A 442 -24.06 -11.15 -4.43
CA LEU A 442 -25.00 -11.84 -3.53
C LEU A 442 -26.48 -11.59 -3.92
N PRO A 443 -27.36 -12.60 -3.78
CA PRO A 443 -27.05 -13.98 -3.38
C PRO A 443 -26.27 -14.72 -4.47
N ARG A 444 -25.45 -15.70 -4.07
CA ARG A 444 -24.62 -16.45 -5.02
C ARG A 444 -25.49 -17.24 -5.99
N ALA A 445 -25.17 -17.17 -7.27
CA ALA A 445 -25.75 -18.07 -8.26
C ALA A 445 -25.27 -19.51 -8.04
N GLU A 446 -26.12 -20.49 -8.40
CA GLU A 446 -25.69 -21.89 -8.43
C GLU A 446 -24.64 -22.12 -9.52
N GLY A 447 -23.69 -23.02 -9.26
CA GLY A 447 -22.63 -23.40 -10.19
C GLY A 447 -21.26 -22.82 -9.82
N ILE A 448 -20.31 -22.98 -10.75
CA ILE A 448 -18.95 -22.44 -10.60
C ILE A 448 -19.01 -20.93 -10.92
N PRO A 449 -18.56 -20.05 -10.01
CA PRO A 449 -18.57 -18.61 -10.27
C PRO A 449 -17.74 -18.26 -11.52
N PRO A 450 -18.18 -17.28 -12.33
CA PRO A 450 -17.52 -16.96 -13.59
C PRO A 450 -16.09 -16.43 -13.42
N GLU A 451 -15.75 -15.89 -12.26
CA GLU A 451 -14.38 -15.48 -11.89
C GLU A 451 -13.42 -16.66 -11.65
N VAL A 452 -13.93 -17.89 -11.43
CA VAL A 452 -13.10 -19.08 -11.24
C VAL A 452 -12.69 -19.62 -12.60
N ARG A 453 -11.54 -19.15 -13.08
CA ARG A 453 -10.92 -19.58 -14.34
C ARG A 453 -9.42 -19.81 -14.17
N THR A 454 -8.84 -20.55 -15.09
CA THR A 454 -7.40 -20.70 -15.20
C THR A 454 -6.75 -19.39 -15.65
N TRP A 455 -5.46 -19.20 -15.34
CA TRP A 455 -4.73 -18.02 -15.80
C TRP A 455 -4.61 -17.95 -17.32
N SER A 456 -4.52 -19.09 -18.02
CA SER A 456 -4.46 -19.11 -19.48
C SER A 456 -5.76 -18.63 -20.12
N GLU A 457 -6.91 -18.82 -19.46
CA GLU A 457 -8.19 -18.25 -19.92
C GLU A 457 -8.24 -16.72 -19.82
N PHE A 458 -7.42 -16.10 -18.97
CA PHE A 458 -7.32 -14.64 -18.86
C PHE A 458 -6.18 -14.06 -19.72
N ALA A 459 -4.96 -14.59 -19.58
CA ALA A 459 -3.77 -13.99 -20.19
C ALA A 459 -3.21 -14.79 -21.40
N GLY A 460 -3.88 -15.86 -21.79
CA GLY A 460 -3.39 -16.80 -22.81
C GLY A 460 -2.20 -17.63 -22.34
N ASP A 461 -1.62 -18.41 -23.25
CA ASP A 461 -0.48 -19.30 -22.97
C ASP A 461 0.86 -18.57 -22.75
N ARG A 462 0.87 -17.23 -22.70
CA ARG A 462 2.10 -16.41 -22.55
C ARG A 462 2.77 -16.53 -21.17
N MET A 463 2.14 -17.21 -20.21
CA MET A 463 2.65 -17.35 -18.84
C MET A 463 3.48 -18.61 -18.57
N MET A 464 3.50 -19.59 -19.50
CA MET A 464 4.41 -20.74 -19.44
C MET A 464 5.70 -20.42 -20.19
#